data_AF-A0A3D1DP40-F1
#
_entry.id   AF-A0A3D1DP40-F1
#
_cell.length_a   1.000
_cell.length_b   1.000
_cell.length_c   1.000
_cell.angle_alpha   90.00
_cell.angle_beta   90.00
_cell.angle_gamma   90.00
#
_symmetry.space_group_name_H-M   'P 1'
#
loop_
_entity.id
_entity.type
_entity.pdbx_description
1 polymer ?
#
loop_
_entity_poly.entity_id
_entity_poly.type
_entity_poly.pdbx_seq_one_letter_code
_entity_poly.pdbx_strand_id
1 'polypeptide(L)'
;EGVHDPFKGYPRRERDIHMRRVRESVKEIAQLDGAFVVSSDGVVQSAGRILRAAASGLTLSKGLGARHWAAAAITKTTPAVAIAVSESNGTVRIFQDGTVMLRIEPMDRAMTWHDVETEPPTPGD
;
A
#
# COMPACT_ATOMS: atom_id res chain seq x y z
N GLU A 1 17.16 -6.36 17.79
CA GLU A 1 15.76 -6.49 18.24
C GLU A 1 14.91 -6.81 17.01
N GLY A 2 14.31 -8.00 16.96
CA GLY A 2 13.64 -8.47 15.73
C GLY A 2 12.28 -7.82 15.58
N VAL A 3 12.03 -7.16 14.43
CA VAL A 3 10.70 -6.67 14.07
C VAL A 3 9.72 -7.84 14.12
N HIS A 4 8.79 -7.79 15.07
CA HIS A 4 7.70 -8.76 15.19
C HIS A 4 6.76 -8.56 13.99
N ASP A 5 6.50 -9.62 13.24
CA ASP A 5 5.56 -9.60 12.12
C ASP A 5 4.21 -10.17 12.61
N PRO A 6 3.17 -9.33 12.76
CA PRO A 6 1.87 -9.74 13.30
C PRO A 6 1.17 -10.82 12.46
N PHE A 7 1.54 -11.00 11.20
CA PHE A 7 0.94 -12.00 10.31
C PHE A 7 1.75 -13.30 10.25
N LYS A 8 2.94 -13.34 10.85
CA LYS A 8 3.78 -14.54 10.79
C LYS A 8 3.16 -15.69 11.59
N GLY A 9 3.08 -16.87 10.96
CA GLY A 9 2.56 -18.09 11.57
C GLY A 9 1.06 -18.33 11.38
N TYR A 10 0.32 -17.35 10.87
CA TYR A 10 -1.10 -17.51 10.59
C TYR A 10 -1.37 -18.20 9.23
N PRO A 11 -2.39 -19.06 9.14
CA PRO A 11 -2.78 -19.67 7.88
C PRO A 11 -3.27 -18.61 6.88
N ARG A 12 -3.22 -18.91 5.58
CA ARG A 12 -3.57 -17.94 4.52
C ARG A 12 -4.95 -17.29 4.73
N ARG A 13 -5.96 -18.07 5.16
CA ARG A 13 -7.33 -17.59 5.41
C ARG A 13 -7.40 -16.50 6.48
N GLU A 14 -6.47 -16.50 7.44
CA GLU A 14 -6.40 -15.51 8.52
C GLU A 14 -5.52 -14.30 8.15
N ARG A 15 -5.04 -14.26 6.91
CA ARG A 15 -4.23 -13.16 6.36
C ARG A 15 -4.85 -12.59 5.08
N ASP A 16 -6.04 -13.03 4.72
CA ASP A 16 -6.74 -12.64 3.50
C ASP A 16 -7.55 -11.35 3.74
N ILE A 17 -7.23 -10.27 3.03
CA ILE A 17 -7.90 -8.97 3.15
C ILE A 17 -9.35 -8.97 2.67
N HIS A 18 -9.79 -10.00 1.95
CA HIS A 18 -11.21 -10.17 1.61
C HIS A 18 -12.05 -10.52 2.84
N MET A 19 -11.42 -11.04 3.90
CA MET A 19 -12.06 -11.27 5.19
C MET A 19 -12.16 -9.97 6.01
N ARG A 20 -13.38 -9.60 6.41
CA ARG A 20 -13.61 -8.38 7.21
C ARG A 20 -12.74 -8.31 8.47
N ARG A 21 -12.61 -9.43 9.19
CA ARG A 21 -11.79 -9.51 10.41
C ARG A 21 -10.33 -9.12 10.15
N VAL A 22 -9.77 -9.60 9.05
CA VAL A 22 -8.39 -9.29 8.65
C VAL A 22 -8.26 -7.82 8.29
N ARG A 23 -9.25 -7.23 7.59
CA ARG A 23 -9.25 -5.77 7.33
C ARG A 23 -9.23 -4.94 8.60
N GLU A 24 -10.02 -5.31 9.62
CA GLU A 24 -9.97 -4.61 10.91
C GLU A 24 -8.61 -4.79 11.58
N SER A 25 -8.03 -5.99 11.57
CA SER A 25 -6.66 -6.20 12.08
C SER A 25 -5.62 -5.36 11.33
N VAL A 26 -5.71 -5.24 10.01
CA VAL A 26 -4.82 -4.38 9.21
C VAL A 26 -4.94 -2.92 9.66
N LYS A 27 -6.14 -2.40 9.93
CA LYS A 27 -6.32 -1.01 10.41
C LYS A 27 -5.69 -0.78 11.77
N GLU A 28 -5.83 -1.73 12.71
CA GLU A 28 -5.20 -1.63 14.03
C GLU A 28 -3.67 -1.66 13.91
N ILE A 29 -3.14 -2.57 13.09
CA ILE A 29 -1.69 -2.71 12.87
C ILE A 29 -1.12 -1.51 12.07
N ALA A 30 -1.92 -0.86 11.22
CA ALA A 30 -1.48 0.27 10.40
C ALA A 30 -1.11 1.52 11.22
N GLN A 31 -1.44 1.55 12.51
CA GLN A 31 -0.95 2.56 13.45
C GLN A 31 0.53 2.37 13.79
N LEU A 32 1.10 1.19 13.53
CA LEU A 32 2.52 0.91 13.69
C LEU A 32 3.32 1.38 12.48
N ASP A 33 4.63 1.58 12.69
CA ASP A 33 5.55 1.97 11.63
C ASP A 33 5.81 0.86 10.61
N GLY A 34 6.11 1.30 9.38
CA GLY A 34 6.53 0.43 8.29
C GLY A 34 5.45 0.22 7.23
N ALA A 35 5.57 -0.88 6.51
CA ALA A 35 4.71 -1.22 5.39
C ALA A 35 4.12 -2.62 5.51
N PHE A 36 2.96 -2.79 4.86
CA PHE A 36 2.38 -4.08 4.57
C PHE A 36 2.86 -4.56 3.21
N VAL A 37 3.17 -5.85 3.11
CA VAL A 37 3.39 -6.54 1.83
C VAL A 37 2.20 -7.46 1.62
N VAL A 38 1.46 -7.25 0.54
CA VAL A 38 0.25 -8.00 0.20
C VAL A 38 0.46 -8.61 -1.18
N SER A 39 0.16 -9.89 -1.35
CA SER A 39 0.19 -10.54 -2.66
C SER A 39 -0.99 -10.10 -3.52
N SER A 40 -0.88 -10.31 -4.83
CA SER A 40 -1.91 -9.95 -5.82
C SER A 40 -3.26 -10.62 -5.60
N ASP A 41 -3.28 -11.76 -4.89
CA ASP A 41 -4.48 -12.50 -4.49
C ASP A 41 -5.04 -12.07 -3.12
N GLY A 42 -4.58 -10.94 -2.57
CA GLY A 42 -5.13 -10.35 -1.35
C GLY A 42 -4.58 -10.90 -0.03
N VAL A 43 -3.56 -11.77 -0.06
CA VAL A 43 -2.97 -12.31 1.19
C VAL A 43 -1.86 -11.42 1.72
N VAL A 44 -1.97 -10.98 2.98
CA VAL A 44 -0.92 -10.25 3.68
C VAL A 44 0.26 -11.19 3.95
N GLN A 45 1.40 -10.89 3.32
CA GLN A 45 2.65 -11.65 3.47
C GLN A 45 3.42 -11.22 4.71
N SER A 46 3.43 -9.92 5.01
CA SER A 46 4.05 -9.37 6.21
C SER A 46 3.56 -7.96 6.51
N ALA A 47 3.70 -7.53 7.77
CA ALA A 47 3.50 -6.14 8.19
C ALA A 47 4.72 -5.60 8.96
N GLY A 48 4.74 -4.28 9.18
CA GLY A 48 5.81 -3.60 9.89
C GLY A 48 7.15 -3.58 9.15
N ARG A 49 7.15 -3.70 7.82
CA ARG A 49 8.38 -3.81 7.03
C ARG A 49 8.99 -2.45 6.72
N ILE A 50 10.30 -2.33 6.93
CA ILE A 50 11.10 -1.22 6.39
C ILE A 50 11.43 -1.56 4.94
N LEU A 51 10.84 -0.81 4.01
CA LEU A 51 11.13 -0.97 2.59
C LEU A 51 12.47 -0.30 2.28
N ARG A 52 13.44 -1.10 1.83
CA ARG A 52 14.75 -0.61 1.38
C ARG A 52 14.88 -0.92 -0.11
N ALA A 53 14.74 0.12 -0.92
CA ALA A 53 14.88 0.06 -2.37
C ALA A 53 15.75 1.24 -2.84
N ALA A 54 16.43 1.05 -3.97
CA ALA A 54 17.25 2.11 -4.54
C ALA A 54 16.37 3.26 -5.05
N ALA A 55 16.68 4.49 -4.62
CA ALA A 55 15.96 5.69 -5.02
C ALA A 55 16.62 6.44 -6.20
N SER A 56 17.60 5.81 -6.87
CA SER A 56 18.34 6.43 -7.97
C SER A 56 17.43 6.81 -9.13
N GLY A 57 17.48 8.07 -9.55
CA GLY A 57 16.70 8.58 -10.68
C GLY A 57 15.23 8.85 -10.36
N LEU A 58 14.80 8.77 -9.10
CA LEU A 58 13.45 9.16 -8.69
C LEU A 58 13.35 10.68 -8.52
N THR A 59 12.26 11.23 -9.05
CA THR A 59 11.88 12.63 -8.83
C THR A 59 10.48 12.65 -8.24
N LEU A 60 10.37 13.13 -7.00
CA LEU A 60 9.10 13.33 -6.32
C LEU A 60 8.84 14.80 -6.07
N SER A 61 7.57 15.21 -6.12
CA SER A 61 7.15 16.57 -5.79
C SER A 61 7.62 16.98 -4.40
N LYS A 62 7.97 18.26 -4.26
CA LYS A 62 8.33 18.84 -2.95
C LYS A 62 7.17 18.62 -1.95
N GLY A 63 7.52 18.34 -0.70
CA GLY A 63 6.56 18.05 0.37
C GLY A 63 6.19 16.57 0.53
N LEU A 64 6.69 15.67 -0.33
CA LEU A 64 6.52 14.23 -0.16
C LEU A 64 7.61 13.63 0.76
N GLY A 65 7.19 13.12 1.92
CA GLY A 65 8.08 12.52 2.93
C GLY A 65 8.48 11.06 2.69
N ALA A 66 9.15 10.47 3.69
CA ALA A 66 9.80 9.16 3.61
C ALA A 66 8.90 8.01 3.11
N ARG A 67 7.62 7.98 3.51
CA ARG A 67 6.64 6.97 3.05
C ARG A 67 6.43 7.01 1.53
N HIS A 68 6.33 8.21 0.96
CA HIS A 68 6.18 8.40 -0.47
C HIS A 68 7.47 8.02 -1.22
N TRP A 69 8.63 8.35 -0.67
CA TRP A 69 9.93 7.92 -1.21
C TRP A 69 10.07 6.40 -1.21
N ALA A 70 9.69 5.73 -0.12
CA ALA A 70 9.71 4.27 -0.04
C ALA A 70 8.77 3.63 -1.08
N ALA A 71 7.56 4.19 -1.25
CA ALA A 71 6.59 3.73 -2.24
C ALA A 71 7.10 3.91 -3.69
N ALA A 72 7.69 5.07 -4.01
CA ALA A 72 8.28 5.29 -5.33
C ALA A 72 9.50 4.38 -5.57
N ALA A 73 10.38 4.23 -4.58
CA ALA A 73 11.57 3.39 -4.72
C ALA A 73 11.25 1.91 -4.91
N ILE A 74 10.33 1.36 -4.11
CA ILE A 74 10.00 -0.06 -4.23
C ILE A 74 9.34 -0.37 -5.59
N THR A 75 8.45 0.51 -6.06
CA THR A 75 7.76 0.35 -7.36
C THR A 75 8.68 0.62 -8.54
N LYS A 76 9.79 1.34 -8.36
CA LYS A 76 10.82 1.50 -9.41
C LYS A 76 11.67 0.24 -9.59
N THR A 77 11.89 -0.49 -8.50
CA THR A 77 12.79 -1.66 -8.47
C THR A 77 12.07 -3.00 -8.62
N THR A 78 10.73 -2.99 -8.54
CA THR A 78 9.90 -4.20 -8.60
C THR A 78 8.63 -3.94 -9.41
N PRO A 79 7.99 -4.96 -9.99
CA PRO A 79 6.68 -4.81 -10.65
C PRO A 79 5.50 -4.53 -9.70
N ALA A 80 5.76 -4.25 -8.42
CA ALA A 80 4.70 -4.02 -7.45
C ALA A 80 4.05 -2.65 -7.65
N VAL A 81 2.82 -2.53 -7.17
CA VAL A 81 2.14 -1.25 -6.94
C VAL A 81 2.27 -0.91 -5.46
N ALA A 82 2.49 0.37 -5.13
CA ALA A 82 2.53 0.83 -3.75
C ALA A 82 1.46 1.89 -3.48
N ILE A 83 0.81 1.77 -2.33
CA ILE A 83 -0.20 2.72 -1.86
C ILE A 83 0.36 3.42 -0.63
N ALA A 84 0.41 4.75 -0.66
CA ALA A 84 0.81 5.57 0.48
C ALA A 84 -0.33 6.48 0.91
N VAL A 85 -0.66 6.44 2.20
CA VAL A 85 -1.57 7.39 2.84
C VAL A 85 -0.75 8.44 3.56
N SER A 86 -1.02 9.70 3.25
CA SER A 86 -0.35 10.83 3.89
C SER A 86 -0.94 11.06 5.28
N GLU A 87 -0.07 11.11 6.29
CA GLU A 87 -0.49 11.37 7.67
C GLU A 87 -0.95 12.81 7.87
N SER A 88 -0.29 13.77 7.20
CA SER A 88 -0.53 15.20 7.40
C SER A 88 -1.86 15.69 6.82
N ASN A 89 -2.34 15.04 5.76
CA ASN A 89 -3.51 15.52 5.03
C ASN A 89 -4.42 14.41 4.51
N GLY A 90 -4.21 13.15 4.88
CA GLY A 90 -5.07 12.02 4.50
C GLY A 90 -5.06 11.64 3.01
N THR A 91 -4.36 12.37 2.13
CA THR A 91 -4.32 12.06 0.70
C THR A 91 -3.75 10.67 0.46
N VAL A 92 -4.45 9.84 -0.31
CA VAL A 92 -3.97 8.54 -0.77
C VAL A 92 -3.30 8.69 -2.13
N ARG A 93 -2.12 8.08 -2.31
CA ARG A 93 -1.38 8.05 -3.56
C ARG A 93 -1.05 6.63 -3.97
N ILE A 94 -1.25 6.32 -5.24
CA ILE A 94 -0.87 5.05 -5.85
C ILE A 94 0.38 5.29 -6.70
N PHE A 95 1.40 4.46 -6.49
CA PHE A 95 2.68 4.51 -7.17
C PHE A 95 2.88 3.28 -8.04
N GLN A 96 3.42 3.48 -9.24
CA GLN A 96 3.85 2.45 -10.17
C GLN A 96 5.07 2.94 -10.95
N ASP A 97 6.05 2.07 -11.18
CA ASP A 97 7.30 2.38 -11.90
C ASP A 97 8.06 3.61 -11.36
N GLY A 98 7.91 3.89 -10.06
CA GLY A 98 8.52 5.04 -9.39
C GLY A 98 7.79 6.38 -9.58
N THR A 99 6.60 6.36 -10.16
CA THR A 99 5.79 7.54 -10.45
C THR A 99 4.44 7.49 -9.75
N VAL A 100 3.81 8.64 -9.54
CA VAL A 100 2.44 8.71 -8.98
C VAL A 100 1.44 8.56 -10.10
N MET A 101 0.64 7.49 -10.06
CA MET A 101 -0.40 7.21 -11.05
C MET A 101 -1.75 7.81 -10.68
N LEU A 102 -2.07 7.80 -9.38
CA LEU A 102 -3.34 8.29 -8.88
C LEU A 102 -3.17 9.03 -7.55
N ARG A 103 -3.95 10.10 -7.39
CA ARG A 103 -4.09 10.88 -6.16
C ARG A 103 -5.57 10.94 -5.79
N ILE A 104 -5.90 10.52 -4.58
CA ILE A 104 -7.25 10.55 -4.02
C ILE A 104 -7.23 11.46 -2.80
N GLU A 105 -7.97 12.56 -2.88
CA GLU A 105 -8.14 13.46 -1.73
C GLU A 105 -9.00 12.80 -0.64
N PRO A 106 -8.79 13.16 0.64
CA PRO A 106 -9.67 12.72 1.71
C PRO A 106 -11.09 13.19 1.42
N MET A 107 -12.07 12.34 1.72
CA MET A 107 -13.48 12.68 1.61
C MET A 107 -14.02 12.98 3.02
N ASP A 108 -14.92 13.97 3.14
CA ASP A 108 -15.58 14.32 4.40
C ASP A 108 -16.44 13.18 4.99
N ARG A 109 -16.73 12.14 4.19
CA ARG A 109 -17.41 10.91 4.63
C ARG A 109 -16.57 9.69 4.27
N ALA A 110 -16.51 8.72 5.18
CA ALA A 110 -15.91 7.42 4.90
C ALA A 110 -16.54 6.82 3.63
N MET A 111 -15.70 6.43 2.67
CA MET A 111 -16.15 5.75 1.46
C MET A 111 -16.86 4.45 1.88
N THR A 112 -18.17 4.37 1.67
CA THR A 112 -18.87 3.08 1.74
C THR A 112 -18.29 2.25 0.61
N TRP A 113 -17.69 1.10 0.95
CA TRP A 113 -17.20 0.15 -0.05
C TRP A 113 -18.36 -0.20 -0.97
N HIS A 114 -18.25 0.22 -2.22
CA HIS A 114 -19.05 -0.28 -3.32
C HIS A 114 -18.12 -1.10 -4.19
N ASP A 115 -18.62 -2.19 -4.79
CA ASP A 115 -17.86 -2.89 -5.82
C ASP A 115 -17.56 -1.88 -6.93
N VAL A 116 -16.27 -1.58 -7.12
CA VAL A 116 -15.82 -0.66 -8.15
C VAL A 116 -15.96 -1.44 -9.46
N GLU A 117 -16.97 -1.11 -10.27
CA GLU A 117 -17.02 -1.59 -11.65
C GLU A 117 -15.76 -1.11 -12.36
N THR A 118 -14.86 -2.05 -12.64
CA THR A 118 -13.65 -1.79 -13.40
C THR A 118 -13.92 -2.23 -14.83
N GLU A 119 -13.90 -1.27 -15.75
CA GLU A 119 -13.97 -1.59 -17.16
C GLU A 119 -12.64 -2.28 -17.55
N PRO A 120 -12.67 -3.48 -18.15
CA PRO A 120 -11.44 -4.15 -18.54
C PRO A 120 -10.68 -3.30 -19.56
N PRO A 121 -9.33 -3.32 -19.55
CA PRO A 121 -8.54 -2.60 -20.53
C PRO A 121 -8.95 -3.01 -21.94
N THR A 122 -9.09 -2.03 -22.83
CA THR A 122 -9.44 -2.29 -24.23
C THR A 122 -8.36 -3.19 -24.84
N PRO A 123 -8.72 -4.31 -25.49
CA PRO A 123 -7.72 -5.15 -26.12
C PRO A 123 -7.03 -4.37 -27.26
N GLY A 124 -5.77 -3.94 -27.06
CA GLY A 124 -4.98 -3.32 -28.12
C GLY A 124 -3.96 -2.24 -27.75
N ASP A 125 -3.92 -1.76 -26.50
CA ASP A 125 -2.89 -0.80 -26.03
C ASP A 125 -1.73 -1.47 -25.28
#